data_AF-I3T4M9-F1
#
_entry.id   AF-I3T4M9-F1
#
_cell.length_a   1.000
_cell.length_b   1.000
_cell.length_c   1.000
_cell.angle_alpha   90.00
_cell.angle_beta   90.00
_cell.angle_gamma   90.00
#
_symmetry.space_group_name_H-M   'P 1'
#
loop_
_entity.id
_entity.type
_entity.pdbx_description
1 polymer ?
#
loop_
_entity_poly.entity_id
_entity_poly.type
_entity_poly.pdbx_seq_one_letter_code
_entity_poly.pdbx_strand_id
1 'polypeptide(L)'
;MAVHSKNMFSIVLSLWSWLLLLLTLDGLVARPNHLEWDPVIRLPGEVVDDAEVDEVGTRWAVLVAGSSGYGNYRHQADVCHAYQLLIKGGVKEENIVVFMYDDIANNELNPRPGVIINHPQGPNVYVGVPKDYTGDNVTAENLYAVILGDKSKVKGGSGKVINSKSEDRIFIYYSDHGGPGVLGMPNMPYVYAMDFIDVLKKNMHLGVTKRWLYTLKLVKVVACLRVSCQRILMFM
;
A
#
# COMPACT_ATOMS: atom_id res chain seq x y z
N MET A 1 -31.34 68.77 13.06
CA MET A 1 -31.14 67.39 13.59
C MET A 1 -30.33 66.53 12.60
N ALA A 2 -29.08 66.90 12.28
CA ALA A 2 -28.28 66.20 11.25
C ALA A 2 -26.77 66.11 11.56
N VAL A 3 -26.35 66.38 12.81
CA VAL A 3 -24.93 66.35 13.21
C VAL A 3 -24.60 65.11 14.04
N HIS A 4 -25.58 64.55 14.78
CA HIS A 4 -25.39 63.34 15.59
C HIS A 4 -25.34 62.03 14.78
N SER A 5 -25.95 62.01 13.59
CA SER A 5 -25.99 60.84 12.71
C SER A 5 -24.63 60.54 12.05
N LYS A 6 -23.83 61.57 11.74
CA LYS A 6 -22.54 61.41 11.03
C LYS A 6 -21.45 60.74 11.89
N ASN A 7 -21.41 61.06 13.19
CA ASN A 7 -20.46 60.43 14.11
C ASN A 7 -20.80 58.97 14.37
N MET A 8 -22.09 58.64 14.52
CA MET A 8 -22.52 57.26 14.73
C MET A 8 -22.24 56.40 13.50
N PHE A 9 -22.44 56.93 12.29
CA PHE A 9 -22.10 56.23 11.04
C PHE A 9 -20.59 56.00 10.88
N SER A 10 -19.77 56.98 11.24
CA SER A 10 -18.30 56.86 11.18
C SER A 10 -17.74 55.86 12.19
N ILE A 11 -18.34 55.77 13.38
CA ILE A 11 -17.94 54.80 14.42
C ILE A 11 -18.34 53.38 14.00
N VAL A 12 -19.52 53.19 13.41
CA VAL A 12 -19.96 51.89 12.89
C VAL A 12 -19.07 51.42 11.72
N LEU A 13 -18.70 52.30 10.79
CA LEU A 13 -17.78 51.98 9.68
C LEU A 13 -16.35 51.64 10.16
N SER A 14 -15.89 52.30 11.22
CA SER A 14 -14.62 52.00 11.89
C SER A 14 -14.65 50.62 12.56
N LEU A 15 -15.71 50.30 13.31
CA LEU A 15 -15.86 49.00 13.96
C LEU A 15 -16.01 47.86 12.95
N TRP A 16 -16.65 48.10 11.80
CA TRP A 16 -16.74 47.12 10.72
C TRP A 16 -15.41 46.90 10.00
N SER A 17 -14.61 47.93 9.80
CA SER A 17 -13.27 47.79 9.20
C SER A 17 -12.29 47.08 10.13
N TRP A 18 -12.40 47.28 11.45
CA TRP A 18 -11.65 46.50 12.45
C TRP A 18 -12.12 45.06 12.58
N LEU A 19 -13.44 44.79 12.46
CA LEU A 19 -13.98 43.43 12.42
C LEU A 19 -13.54 42.66 11.16
N LEU A 20 -13.50 43.33 10.00
CA LEU A 20 -12.94 42.78 8.77
C LEU A 20 -11.43 42.52 8.88
N LEU A 21 -10.67 43.39 9.55
CA LEU A 21 -9.24 43.18 9.80
C LEU A 21 -8.99 41.98 10.73
N LEU A 22 -9.80 41.81 11.78
CA LEU A 22 -9.76 40.66 12.68
C LEU A 22 -10.12 39.35 11.96
N LEU A 23 -11.13 39.37 11.07
CA LEU A 23 -11.48 38.22 10.23
C LEU A 23 -10.39 37.87 9.20
N THR A 24 -9.58 38.83 8.76
CA THR A 24 -8.40 38.55 7.91
C THR A 24 -7.20 38.01 8.68
N LEU A 25 -7.08 38.30 9.98
CA LEU A 25 -6.00 37.80 10.84
C LEU A 25 -6.29 36.38 11.35
N ASP A 26 -7.56 36.02 11.59
CA ASP A 26 -7.94 34.63 11.87
C ASP A 26 -7.87 33.72 10.62
N GLY A 27 -7.91 34.32 9.42
CA GLY A 27 -7.68 33.63 8.15
C GLY A 27 -6.22 33.21 7.91
N LEU A 28 -5.26 33.76 8.66
CA LEU A 28 -3.83 33.41 8.54
C LEU A 28 -3.38 32.28 9.49
N VAL A 29 -4.26 31.77 10.36
CA VAL A 29 -3.97 30.65 11.27
C VAL A 29 -4.80 29.40 10.93
N ALA A 30 -5.60 29.44 9.87
CA ALA A 30 -6.01 28.22 9.19
C ALA A 30 -4.79 27.68 8.42
N ARG A 31 -3.91 26.95 9.12
CA ARG A 31 -2.98 26.02 8.46
C ARG A 31 -3.82 25.25 7.45
N PRO A 32 -3.55 25.34 6.14
CA PRO A 32 -4.13 24.37 5.24
C PRO A 32 -3.65 23.02 5.78
N ASN A 33 -4.59 22.16 6.18
CA ASN A 33 -4.33 20.73 6.26
C ASN A 33 -4.15 20.24 4.82
N HIS A 34 -3.14 20.78 4.14
CA HIS A 34 -2.49 20.12 3.05
C HIS A 34 -1.74 19.00 3.75
N LEU A 35 -2.40 17.84 3.84
CA LEU A 35 -1.76 16.59 4.15
C LEU A 35 -0.75 16.39 3.01
N GLU A 36 0.42 16.99 3.16
CA GLU A 36 1.57 16.74 2.30
C GLU A 36 1.88 15.26 2.49
N TRP A 37 1.36 14.46 1.57
CA TRP A 37 1.54 13.03 1.58
C TRP A 37 3.01 12.76 1.35
N ASP A 38 3.67 12.34 2.41
CA ASP A 38 5.04 11.90 2.35
C ASP A 38 5.15 10.71 1.39
N PRO A 39 5.93 10.81 0.30
CA PRO A 39 6.11 9.70 -0.63
C PRO A 39 6.91 8.54 0.00
N VAL A 40 7.53 8.77 1.15
CA VAL A 40 8.28 7.77 1.90
C VAL A 40 7.31 7.01 2.82
N ILE A 41 7.30 5.68 2.70
CA ILE A 41 6.64 4.82 3.68
C ILE A 41 7.44 4.94 4.98
N ARG A 42 7.05 5.88 5.84
CA ARG A 42 7.65 6.06 7.16
C ARG A 42 7.00 5.14 8.18
N LEU A 43 7.81 4.55 9.06
CA LEU A 43 7.30 3.72 10.15
C LEU A 43 6.87 4.60 11.34
N PRO A 44 5.82 4.24 12.11
CA PRO A 44 5.53 4.92 13.38
C PRO A 44 6.72 4.76 14.33
N GLY A 45 7.46 5.84 14.57
CA GLY A 45 8.66 5.87 15.43
C GLY A 45 9.97 6.22 14.73
N GLU A 46 9.96 6.54 13.44
CA GLU A 46 11.15 7.07 12.75
C GLU A 46 11.48 8.48 13.28
N VAL A 47 12.68 8.64 13.84
CA VAL A 47 13.19 9.94 14.29
C VAL A 47 13.52 10.76 13.05
N VAL A 48 13.00 11.98 12.99
CA VAL A 48 13.27 12.92 11.88
C VAL A 48 14.70 13.42 12.06
N ASP A 49 15.65 12.79 11.39
CA ASP A 49 16.94 13.40 11.09
C ASP A 49 16.97 13.66 9.59
N ASP A 50 16.99 14.93 9.19
CA ASP A 50 17.05 15.41 7.79
C ASP A 50 18.42 15.13 7.11
N ALA A 51 19.15 14.13 7.60
CA ALA A 51 20.32 13.60 6.95
C ALA A 51 19.90 12.37 6.14
N GLU A 52 20.31 12.29 4.87
CA GLU A 52 20.30 11.04 4.12
C GLU A 52 21.03 9.97 4.93
N VAL A 53 20.29 9.21 5.74
CA VAL A 53 20.78 7.94 6.23
C VAL A 53 20.72 7.05 5.00
N ASP A 54 21.87 6.86 4.36
CA ASP A 54 22.10 5.75 3.45
C ASP A 54 21.52 4.49 4.11
N GLU A 55 20.30 4.11 3.71
CA GLU A 55 19.65 2.93 4.24
C GLU A 55 20.52 1.76 3.83
N VAL A 56 21.27 1.20 4.78
CA VAL A 56 22.37 0.25 4.54
C VAL A 56 21.90 -1.06 3.84
N GLY A 57 20.59 -1.27 3.65
CA GLY A 57 20.03 -2.45 2.99
C GLY A 57 18.91 -2.18 1.99
N THR A 58 18.74 -3.13 1.08
CA THR A 58 17.77 -3.11 -0.02
C THR A 58 16.34 -3.24 0.51
N ARG A 59 15.43 -2.46 -0.07
CA ARG A 59 13.98 -2.57 0.17
C ARG A 59 13.37 -3.52 -0.86
N TRP A 60 12.73 -4.57 -0.37
CA TRP A 60 12.04 -5.59 -1.15
C TRP A 60 10.53 -5.54 -0.88
N ALA A 61 9.74 -5.97 -1.85
CA ALA A 61 8.30 -6.12 -1.67
C ALA A 61 7.73 -7.36 -2.37
N VAL A 62 6.71 -7.96 -1.75
CA VAL A 62 5.85 -8.99 -2.35
C VAL A 62 4.41 -8.47 -2.30
N LEU A 63 3.79 -8.29 -3.46
CA LEU A 63 2.41 -7.80 -3.59
C LEU A 63 1.52 -8.92 -4.15
N VAL A 64 0.42 -9.22 -3.47
CA VAL A 64 -0.41 -10.39 -3.80
C VAL A 64 -1.89 -10.02 -3.87
N ALA A 65 -2.50 -10.29 -5.02
CA ALA A 65 -3.95 -10.32 -5.21
C ALA A 65 -4.40 -11.78 -5.24
N GLY A 66 -5.13 -12.21 -4.21
CA GLY A 66 -5.50 -13.61 -4.01
C GLY A 66 -6.74 -14.09 -4.78
N SER A 67 -7.29 -13.28 -5.67
CA SER A 67 -8.46 -13.68 -6.47
C SER A 67 -8.43 -13.19 -7.91
N SER A 68 -9.34 -13.79 -8.67
CA SER A 68 -9.65 -13.51 -10.07
C SER A 68 -11.13 -13.16 -10.24
N GLY A 69 -11.51 -12.79 -11.45
CA GLY A 69 -12.84 -12.44 -11.88
C GLY A 69 -13.18 -10.97 -11.66
N TYR A 70 -13.94 -10.39 -12.58
CA TYR A 70 -14.26 -8.95 -12.56
C TYR A 70 -15.00 -8.49 -11.29
N GLY A 71 -15.79 -9.36 -10.65
CA GLY A 71 -16.40 -9.08 -9.34
C GLY A 71 -15.40 -8.85 -8.20
N ASN A 72 -14.14 -9.23 -8.40
CA ASN A 72 -13.02 -9.03 -7.49
C ASN A 72 -12.01 -7.98 -7.97
N TYR A 73 -12.39 -7.15 -8.96
CA TYR A 73 -11.60 -6.06 -9.53
C TYR A 73 -10.73 -5.30 -8.49
N ARG A 74 -11.33 -4.98 -7.34
CA ARG A 74 -10.70 -4.21 -6.25
C ARG A 74 -9.38 -4.79 -5.74
N HIS A 75 -9.22 -6.12 -5.72
CA HIS A 75 -8.02 -6.75 -5.14
C HIS A 75 -6.79 -6.57 -6.05
N GLN A 76 -6.96 -6.72 -7.37
CA GLN A 76 -5.89 -6.44 -8.32
C GLN A 76 -5.65 -4.94 -8.48
N ALA A 77 -6.69 -4.10 -8.38
CA ALA A 77 -6.55 -2.65 -8.34
C ALA A 77 -5.75 -2.17 -7.11
N ASP A 78 -5.95 -2.78 -5.95
CA ASP A 78 -5.16 -2.53 -4.74
C ASP A 78 -3.68 -2.86 -4.93
N VAL A 79 -3.36 -4.03 -5.50
CA VAL A 79 -1.98 -4.44 -5.78
C VAL A 79 -1.31 -3.53 -6.79
N CYS A 80 -2.01 -3.21 -7.89
CA CYS A 80 -1.51 -2.27 -8.89
C CYS A 80 -1.22 -0.90 -8.26
N HIS A 81 -2.13 -0.39 -7.43
CA HIS A 81 -1.92 0.88 -6.74
C HIS A 81 -0.75 0.82 -5.74
N ALA A 82 -0.62 -0.26 -4.97
CA ALA A 82 0.51 -0.45 -4.06
C ALA A 82 1.84 -0.48 -4.82
N TYR A 83 1.91 -1.12 -5.99
CA TYR A 83 3.09 -1.10 -6.85
C TYR A 83 3.46 0.34 -7.24
N GLN A 84 2.50 1.15 -7.71
CA GLN A 84 2.77 2.55 -8.09
C GLN A 84 3.32 3.37 -6.92
N LEU A 85 2.80 3.15 -5.70
CA LEU A 85 3.29 3.82 -4.50
C LEU A 85 4.73 3.42 -4.16
N LEU A 86 5.08 2.13 -4.26
CA LEU A 86 6.44 1.66 -3.99
C LEU A 86 7.45 2.18 -5.03
N ILE A 87 7.08 2.18 -6.31
CA ILE A 87 7.92 2.77 -7.37
C ILE A 87 8.13 4.26 -7.11
N LYS A 88 7.06 5.00 -6.79
CA LYS A 88 7.16 6.43 -6.46
C LYS A 88 8.01 6.68 -5.20
N GLY A 89 7.99 5.77 -4.23
CA GLY A 89 8.83 5.78 -3.02
C GLY A 89 10.28 5.32 -3.25
N GLY A 90 10.68 5.05 -4.49
CA GLY A 90 12.06 4.70 -4.86
C GLY A 90 12.42 3.23 -4.62
N VAL A 91 11.46 2.33 -4.49
CA VAL A 91 11.72 0.88 -4.52
C VAL A 91 11.92 0.47 -5.98
N LYS A 92 13.02 -0.22 -6.28
CA LYS A 92 13.31 -0.68 -7.64
C LYS A 92 12.38 -1.81 -8.06
N GLU A 93 11.93 -1.83 -9.31
CA GLU A 93 11.05 -2.88 -9.85
C GLU A 93 11.63 -4.30 -9.69
N GLU A 94 12.96 -4.44 -9.83
CA GLU A 94 13.67 -5.71 -9.65
C GLU A 94 13.51 -6.29 -8.23
N ASN A 95 13.19 -5.45 -7.24
CA ASN A 95 12.98 -5.82 -5.85
C ASN A 95 11.50 -5.95 -5.47
N ILE A 96 10.58 -5.78 -6.43
CA ILE A 96 9.14 -5.95 -6.23
C ILE A 96 8.69 -7.19 -7.00
N VAL A 97 8.12 -8.15 -6.29
CA VAL A 97 7.50 -9.35 -6.88
C VAL A 97 5.99 -9.18 -6.85
N VAL A 98 5.33 -9.31 -8.00
CA VAL A 98 3.88 -9.12 -8.12
C VAL A 98 3.16 -10.42 -8.48
N PHE A 99 2.18 -10.77 -7.66
CA PHE A 99 1.20 -11.82 -7.89
C PHE A 99 -0.16 -11.18 -8.16
N MET A 100 -0.68 -11.37 -9.37
CA MET A 100 -2.06 -10.98 -9.71
C MET A 100 -2.55 -11.85 -10.87
N TYR A 101 -3.81 -12.27 -10.83
CA TYR A 101 -4.31 -13.19 -11.86
C TYR A 101 -4.29 -12.58 -13.28
N ASP A 102 -4.35 -11.24 -13.39
CA ASP A 102 -4.19 -10.45 -14.61
C ASP A 102 -5.37 -10.52 -15.60
N ASP A 103 -6.58 -10.75 -15.09
CA ASP A 103 -7.81 -10.92 -15.85
C ASP A 103 -8.77 -9.71 -15.78
N ILE A 104 -8.27 -8.56 -15.29
CA ILE A 104 -9.07 -7.36 -15.04
C ILE A 104 -8.91 -6.29 -16.14
N ALA A 105 -7.68 -5.95 -16.51
CA ALA A 105 -7.42 -4.82 -17.42
C ALA A 105 -8.08 -5.02 -18.78
N ASN A 106 -8.08 -6.25 -19.30
CA ASN A 106 -8.67 -6.59 -20.61
C ASN A 106 -9.94 -7.44 -20.48
N ASN A 107 -10.59 -7.41 -19.31
CA ASN A 107 -11.87 -8.10 -19.13
C ASN A 107 -12.95 -7.50 -20.05
N GLU A 108 -13.85 -8.31 -20.61
CA GLU A 108 -14.95 -7.85 -21.45
C GLU A 108 -15.90 -6.87 -20.72
N LEU A 109 -16.00 -7.00 -19.39
CA LEU A 109 -16.80 -6.12 -18.55
C LEU A 109 -16.08 -4.81 -18.18
N ASN A 110 -14.79 -4.67 -18.53
CA ASN A 110 -14.04 -3.45 -18.27
C ASN A 110 -14.38 -2.37 -19.31
N PRO A 111 -15.04 -1.27 -18.93
CA PRO A 111 -15.41 -0.22 -19.88
C PRO A 111 -14.20 0.55 -20.45
N ARG A 112 -13.00 0.35 -19.87
CA ARG A 112 -11.75 0.96 -20.33
C ARG A 112 -10.67 -0.12 -20.45
N PRO A 113 -10.61 -0.85 -21.59
CA PRO A 113 -9.60 -1.87 -21.81
C PRO A 113 -8.18 -1.35 -21.58
N GLY A 114 -7.33 -2.15 -20.93
CA GLY A 114 -5.96 -1.80 -20.55
C GLY A 114 -5.85 -0.84 -19.35
N VAL A 115 -6.97 -0.46 -18.72
CA VAL A 115 -7.00 0.48 -17.59
C VAL A 115 -7.51 -0.22 -16.33
N ILE A 116 -6.77 -0.05 -15.23
CA ILE A 116 -7.24 -0.33 -13.88
C ILE A 116 -7.08 0.95 -13.06
N ILE A 117 -8.15 1.48 -12.49
CA ILE A 117 -8.15 2.54 -11.47
C ILE A 117 -8.38 1.95 -10.08
N ASN A 118 -7.84 2.59 -9.03
CA ASN A 118 -8.16 2.27 -7.62
C ASN A 118 -8.83 3.44 -6.87
N HIS A 119 -9.29 4.46 -7.60
CA HIS A 119 -10.09 5.57 -7.09
C HIS A 119 -10.99 6.08 -8.23
N PRO A 120 -12.24 6.52 -7.99
CA PRO A 120 -13.16 6.91 -9.07
C PRO A 120 -12.60 7.96 -10.05
N GLN A 121 -11.85 8.94 -9.53
CA GLN A 121 -11.13 9.95 -10.31
C GLN A 121 -9.61 9.69 -10.37
N GLY A 122 -9.16 8.48 -10.04
CA GLY A 122 -7.74 8.12 -9.99
C GLY A 122 -7.13 7.83 -11.37
N PRO A 123 -5.79 7.88 -11.47
CA PRO A 123 -5.08 7.52 -12.68
C PRO A 123 -5.14 6.00 -12.95
N ASN A 124 -4.70 5.59 -14.14
CA ASN A 124 -4.44 4.17 -14.43
C ASN A 124 -3.26 3.67 -13.59
N VAL A 125 -3.51 2.72 -12.70
CA VAL A 125 -2.50 2.09 -11.83
C VAL A 125 -1.91 0.80 -12.41
N TYR A 126 -2.43 0.31 -13.54
CA TYR A 126 -2.02 -0.95 -14.17
C TYR A 126 -0.69 -0.86 -14.95
N VAL A 127 -0.38 0.34 -15.47
CA VAL A 127 0.76 0.54 -16.37
C VAL A 127 2.07 0.26 -15.64
N GLY A 128 2.96 -0.50 -16.27
CA GLY A 128 4.28 -0.83 -15.74
C GLY A 128 4.29 -1.91 -14.65
N VAL A 129 3.13 -2.36 -14.16
CA VAL A 129 3.09 -3.42 -13.14
C VAL A 129 3.63 -4.73 -13.74
N PRO A 130 4.71 -5.32 -13.18
CA PRO A 130 5.33 -6.51 -13.73
C PRO A 130 4.40 -7.72 -13.60
N LYS A 131 4.52 -8.65 -14.56
CA LYS A 131 3.73 -9.89 -14.65
C LYS A 131 4.52 -11.06 -14.09
N ASP A 132 5.02 -10.94 -12.86
CA ASP A 132 5.91 -11.96 -12.29
C ASP A 132 5.19 -13.30 -12.14
N TYR A 133 4.00 -13.28 -11.55
CA TYR A 133 3.15 -14.46 -11.41
C TYR A 133 1.71 -14.08 -11.74
N THR A 134 1.22 -14.60 -12.86
CA THR A 134 -0.14 -14.37 -13.37
C THR A 134 -0.86 -15.66 -13.70
N GLY A 135 -2.20 -15.58 -13.85
CA GLY A 135 -3.05 -16.74 -14.11
C GLY A 135 -2.82 -17.89 -13.14
N ASP A 136 -2.61 -19.08 -13.70
CA ASP A 136 -2.41 -20.31 -12.95
C ASP A 136 -1.12 -20.35 -12.12
N ASN A 137 -0.21 -19.39 -12.31
CA ASN A 137 1.02 -19.28 -11.53
C ASN A 137 0.82 -18.54 -10.20
N VAL A 138 -0.36 -17.95 -9.96
CA VAL A 138 -0.71 -17.33 -8.68
C VAL A 138 -1.14 -18.41 -7.69
N THR A 139 -0.15 -19.05 -7.06
CA THR A 139 -0.34 -20.18 -6.15
C THR A 139 0.33 -19.93 -4.80
N ALA A 140 -0.17 -20.60 -3.75
CA ALA A 140 0.49 -20.60 -2.45
C ALA A 140 1.92 -21.17 -2.51
N GLU A 141 2.16 -22.18 -3.35
CA GLU A 141 3.49 -22.78 -3.54
C GLU A 141 4.50 -21.76 -4.07
N ASN A 142 4.14 -21.04 -5.14
CA ASN A 142 5.01 -19.99 -5.69
C ASN A 142 5.19 -18.83 -4.70
N LEU A 143 4.14 -18.43 -3.98
CA LEU A 143 4.25 -17.41 -2.95
C LEU A 143 5.29 -17.80 -1.88
N TYR A 144 5.23 -19.04 -1.39
CA TYR A 144 6.17 -19.51 -0.38
C TYR A 144 7.61 -19.61 -0.93
N ALA A 145 7.78 -20.09 -2.16
CA ALA A 145 9.09 -20.13 -2.82
C ALA A 145 9.68 -18.71 -2.98
N VAL A 146 8.86 -17.73 -3.36
CA VAL A 146 9.26 -16.32 -3.48
C VAL A 146 9.69 -15.75 -2.14
N ILE A 147 8.91 -15.95 -1.07
CA ILE A 147 9.23 -15.44 0.25
C ILE A 147 10.51 -16.07 0.78
N LEU A 148 10.77 -17.35 0.49
CA LEU A 148 11.98 -18.04 0.92
C LEU A 148 13.20 -17.76 0.02
N GLY A 149 13.04 -17.04 -1.09
CA GLY A 149 14.11 -16.81 -2.06
C GLY A 149 14.52 -18.07 -2.84
N ASP A 150 13.68 -19.10 -2.85
CA ASP A 150 14.02 -20.42 -3.40
C ASP A 150 13.57 -20.54 -4.87
N LYS A 151 14.40 -20.06 -5.79
CA LYS A 151 14.14 -20.14 -7.24
C LYS A 151 13.91 -21.56 -7.74
N SER A 152 14.47 -22.58 -7.08
CA SER A 152 14.37 -23.97 -7.53
C SER A 152 12.96 -24.56 -7.33
N LYS A 153 12.16 -23.96 -6.44
CA LYS A 153 10.78 -24.37 -6.15
C LYS A 153 9.73 -23.55 -6.88
N VAL A 154 10.14 -22.50 -7.58
CA VAL A 154 9.22 -21.74 -8.43
C VAL A 154 8.79 -22.58 -9.62
N LYS A 155 7.48 -22.58 -9.90
CA LYS A 155 6.86 -23.21 -11.07
C LYS A 155 6.20 -22.15 -11.94
N GLY A 156 6.74 -21.97 -13.15
CA GLY A 156 6.26 -20.94 -14.09
C GLY A 156 6.54 -19.50 -13.62
N GLY A 157 5.83 -18.54 -14.22
CA GLY A 157 6.07 -17.11 -13.97
C GLY A 157 7.44 -16.61 -14.43
N SER A 158 7.86 -15.45 -13.93
CA SER A 158 9.14 -14.80 -14.26
C SER A 158 10.35 -15.43 -13.57
N GLY A 159 10.14 -16.22 -12.52
CA GLY A 159 11.21 -16.76 -11.67
C GLY A 159 11.80 -15.74 -10.68
N LYS A 160 11.22 -14.52 -10.60
CA LYS A 160 11.66 -13.49 -9.65
C LYS A 160 11.27 -13.90 -8.22
N VAL A 161 12.24 -13.92 -7.32
CA VAL A 161 12.06 -14.23 -5.89
C VAL A 161 12.71 -13.16 -5.03
N ILE A 162 12.41 -13.15 -3.72
CA ILE A 162 13.09 -12.26 -2.78
C ILE A 162 14.48 -12.82 -2.49
N ASN A 163 15.51 -12.18 -3.05
CA ASN A 163 16.91 -12.54 -2.81
C ASN A 163 17.55 -11.55 -1.82
N SER A 164 16.94 -11.45 -0.64
CA SER A 164 17.33 -10.49 0.39
C SER A 164 18.61 -10.89 1.12
N LYS A 165 19.25 -9.91 1.76
CA LYS A 165 20.40 -10.06 2.67
C LYS A 165 20.10 -9.52 4.05
N SER A 166 21.03 -9.72 5.00
CA SER A 166 20.83 -9.51 6.44
C SER A 166 20.38 -8.10 6.86
N GLU A 167 20.69 -7.12 6.03
CA GLU A 167 20.44 -5.69 6.19
C GLU A 167 19.18 -5.22 5.45
N ASP A 168 18.63 -6.05 4.57
CA ASP A 168 17.48 -5.74 3.74
C ASP A 168 16.17 -5.74 4.53
N ARG A 169 15.15 -5.11 3.96
CA ARG A 169 13.79 -5.07 4.51
C ARG A 169 12.80 -5.59 3.49
N ILE A 170 11.82 -6.37 3.96
CA ILE A 170 10.80 -6.98 3.11
C ILE A 170 9.43 -6.48 3.54
N PHE A 171 8.69 -5.91 2.59
CA PHE A 171 7.29 -5.54 2.74
C PHE A 171 6.38 -6.56 2.05
N ILE A 172 5.40 -7.13 2.74
CA ILE A 172 4.44 -8.06 2.15
C ILE A 172 3.04 -7.46 2.23
N TYR A 173 2.40 -7.31 1.07
CA TYR A 173 1.03 -6.81 0.95
C TYR A 173 0.14 -7.85 0.29
N TYR A 174 -0.99 -8.14 0.92
CA TYR A 174 -1.94 -9.13 0.45
C TYR A 174 -3.35 -8.53 0.45
N SER A 175 -4.03 -8.54 -0.70
CA SER A 175 -5.42 -8.08 -0.83
C SER A 175 -6.27 -9.18 -1.46
N ASP A 176 -7.24 -9.71 -0.70
CA ASP A 176 -8.24 -10.66 -1.20
C ASP A 176 -9.42 -10.87 -0.22
N HIS A 177 -10.18 -11.95 -0.43
CA HIS A 177 -10.97 -12.65 0.56
C HIS A 177 -10.10 -13.44 1.55
N GLY A 178 -10.73 -13.81 2.66
CA GLY A 178 -10.18 -14.76 3.60
C GLY A 178 -11.24 -15.21 4.60
N GLY A 179 -10.83 -16.09 5.49
CA GLY A 179 -11.63 -16.57 6.61
C GLY A 179 -10.75 -16.91 7.80
N PRO A 180 -11.34 -17.43 8.89
CA PRO A 180 -10.56 -17.85 10.06
C PRO A 180 -9.44 -18.83 9.67
N GLY A 181 -8.19 -18.39 9.83
CA GLY A 181 -6.99 -19.21 9.58
C GLY A 181 -6.62 -19.43 8.10
N VAL A 182 -7.26 -18.75 7.15
CA VAL A 182 -7.03 -18.96 5.71
C VAL A 182 -7.16 -17.67 4.90
N LEU A 183 -6.24 -17.48 3.94
CA LEU A 183 -6.32 -16.45 2.90
C LEU A 183 -6.60 -17.12 1.56
N GLY A 184 -7.43 -16.48 0.73
CA GLY A 184 -7.76 -17.01 -0.60
C GLY A 184 -6.53 -17.20 -1.50
N MET A 185 -6.74 -17.88 -2.62
CA MET A 185 -5.83 -17.90 -3.76
C MET A 185 -6.72 -18.18 -4.97
N PRO A 186 -6.42 -17.64 -6.16
CA PRO A 186 -7.21 -17.94 -7.35
C PRO A 186 -7.01 -19.40 -7.78
N ASN A 187 -5.89 -20.01 -7.39
CA ASN A 187 -5.55 -21.40 -7.66
C ASN A 187 -5.32 -22.15 -6.34
N MET A 188 -6.06 -23.25 -6.14
CA MET A 188 -5.95 -24.07 -4.93
C MET A 188 -4.58 -24.76 -4.82
N PRO A 189 -4.09 -25.04 -3.60
CA PRO A 189 -4.72 -24.75 -2.31
C PRO A 189 -4.60 -23.28 -1.88
N TYR A 190 -5.47 -22.87 -0.95
CA TYR A 190 -5.40 -21.58 -0.26
C TYR A 190 -4.16 -21.47 0.65
N VAL A 191 -3.86 -20.24 1.10
CA VAL A 191 -2.80 -19.98 2.08
C VAL A 191 -3.35 -20.19 3.48
N TYR A 192 -2.89 -21.23 4.17
CA TYR A 192 -3.24 -21.48 5.57
C TYR A 192 -2.28 -20.76 6.51
N ALA A 193 -2.83 -20.22 7.61
CA ALA A 193 -2.08 -19.36 8.51
C ALA A 193 -0.84 -20.05 9.11
N MET A 194 -0.94 -21.34 9.46
CA MET A 194 0.19 -22.07 10.06
C MET A 194 1.33 -22.26 9.05
N ASP A 195 1.02 -22.66 7.81
CA ASP A 195 2.02 -22.80 6.75
C ASP A 195 2.71 -21.47 6.46
N PHE A 196 1.93 -20.39 6.39
CA PHE A 196 2.45 -19.04 6.14
C PHE A 196 3.37 -18.57 7.27
N ILE A 197 2.98 -18.77 8.53
CA ILE A 197 3.81 -18.45 9.70
C ILE A 197 5.11 -19.26 9.67
N ASP A 198 5.05 -20.54 9.33
CA ASP A 198 6.23 -21.39 9.27
C ASP A 198 7.19 -20.97 8.14
N VAL A 199 6.67 -20.50 7.02
CA VAL A 199 7.46 -19.90 5.94
C VAL A 199 8.16 -18.63 6.42
N LEU A 200 7.45 -17.74 7.12
CA LEU A 200 8.05 -16.52 7.68
C LEU A 200 9.14 -16.85 8.70
N LYS A 201 8.90 -17.80 9.61
CA LYS A 201 9.90 -18.27 10.59
C LYS A 201 11.13 -18.86 9.91
N LYS A 202 10.95 -19.67 8.85
CA LYS A 202 12.07 -20.25 8.08
C LYS A 202 12.91 -19.17 7.42
N ASN A 203 12.29 -18.16 6.81
CA ASN A 203 13.02 -17.02 6.25
C ASN A 203 13.87 -16.34 7.34
N MET A 204 13.30 -16.08 8.52
CA MET A 204 14.03 -15.48 9.64
C MET A 204 15.20 -16.33 10.14
N HIS A 205 15.06 -17.65 10.16
CA HIS A 205 16.11 -18.55 10.69
C HIS A 205 17.29 -18.74 9.73
N LEU A 206 17.12 -18.46 8.43
CA LEU A 206 18.21 -18.54 7.44
C LEU A 206 19.27 -17.44 7.58
N GLY A 207 19.17 -16.57 8.60
CA GLY A 207 20.14 -15.49 8.83
C GLY A 207 20.08 -14.39 7.76
N VAL A 208 19.06 -14.44 6.92
CA VAL A 208 18.80 -13.52 5.80
C VAL A 208 18.34 -12.14 6.29
N THR A 209 18.02 -11.94 7.58
CA THR A 209 17.78 -10.61 8.18
C THR A 209 18.26 -10.59 9.63
N LYS A 210 19.30 -9.81 9.96
CA LYS A 210 19.90 -9.73 11.30
C LYS A 210 19.24 -8.68 12.21
N ARG A 211 18.26 -7.92 11.73
CA ARG A 211 17.63 -6.84 12.52
C ARG A 211 16.11 -6.78 12.31
N TRP A 212 15.39 -7.72 12.92
CA TRP A 212 13.98 -7.52 13.24
C TRP A 212 13.88 -6.83 14.61
N LEU A 213 14.04 -5.52 14.65
CA LEU A 213 13.61 -4.70 15.78
C LEU A 213 12.08 -4.70 15.79
N TYR A 214 11.43 -5.72 16.39
CA TYR A 214 10.00 -5.72 16.73
C TYR A 214 9.02 -5.16 15.66
N THR A 215 9.27 -5.37 14.37
CA THR A 215 8.45 -4.80 13.29
C THR A 215 8.12 -5.79 12.18
N LEU A 216 7.56 -6.94 12.57
CA LEU A 216 6.57 -7.62 11.73
C LEU A 216 5.24 -6.86 11.89
N LYS A 217 5.20 -5.58 11.47
CA LYS A 217 4.11 -4.66 11.84
C LYS A 217 3.25 -4.11 10.71
N LEU A 218 3.45 -4.54 9.46
CA LEU A 218 2.47 -4.35 8.39
C LEU A 218 2.61 -5.45 7.33
N VAL A 219 2.23 -6.69 7.68
CA VAL A 219 1.50 -7.48 6.67
C VAL A 219 0.11 -6.86 6.65
N LYS A 220 -0.14 -5.92 5.73
CA LYS A 220 -1.51 -5.44 5.52
C LYS A 220 -2.22 -6.53 4.73
N VAL A 221 -2.70 -7.55 5.44
CA VAL A 221 -3.66 -8.50 4.89
C VAL A 221 -5.01 -7.80 4.92
N VAL A 222 -5.46 -7.32 3.77
CA VAL A 222 -6.86 -6.95 3.58
C VAL A 222 -7.56 -8.22 3.15
N ALA A 223 -8.11 -8.96 4.10
CA ALA A 223 -8.96 -10.12 3.86
C ALA A 223 -10.40 -9.76 4.23
N CYS A 224 -11.30 -9.69 3.25
CA CYS A 224 -12.70 -9.33 3.50
C CYS A 224 -13.49 -10.54 4.03
N LEU A 225 -13.88 -10.53 5.31
CA LEU A 225 -15.02 -11.30 5.81
C LEU A 225 -16.27 -10.42 5.62
N ARG A 226 -17.38 -11.00 5.13
CA ARG A 226 -18.63 -10.35 4.65
C ARG A 226 -19.28 -9.27 5.56
N VAL A 227 -18.75 -8.96 6.74
CA VAL A 227 -19.33 -7.98 7.67
C VAL A 227 -18.29 -7.00 8.25
N SER A 228 -17.00 -7.10 7.89
CA SER A 228 -15.97 -6.18 8.38
C SER A 228 -14.75 -6.27 7.48
N CYS A 229 -14.29 -5.12 6.95
CA CYS A 229 -12.93 -5.01 6.44
C CYS A 229 -12.00 -5.07 7.66
N GLN A 230 -11.72 -6.26 8.18
CA GLN A 230 -10.76 -6.43 9.26
C GLN A 230 -9.38 -6.23 8.66
N ARG A 231 -8.68 -5.21 9.14
CA ARG A 231 -7.23 -5.13 9.04
C ARG A 231 -6.72 -6.35 9.83
N ILE A 232 -6.48 -7.47 9.15
CA ILE A 232 -5.78 -8.60 9.78
C ILE A 232 -4.33 -8.15 9.87
N LEU A 233 -4.01 -7.39 10.92
CA LEU A 233 -2.65 -7.39 11.43
C LEU A 233 -2.46 -8.78 12.04
N MET A 234 -1.76 -9.67 11.34
CA MET A 234 -1.16 -10.81 12.01
C MET A 234 -0.10 -10.25 12.95
N PHE A 235 -0.50 -10.00 14.20
CA PHE A 235 0.44 -9.80 15.29
C PHE A 235 1.09 -11.16 15.58
N MET A 236 2.40 -11.25 15.38
CA MET A 236 3.25 -12.20 16.11
C MET A 236 3.75 -11.51 17.38
#